data_AF-A0A2E0KVX7-F1
#
_entry.id   AF-A0A2E0KVX7-F1
#
_cell.length_a   1.000
_cell.length_b   1.000
_cell.length_c   1.000
_cell.angle_alpha   90.00
_cell.angle_beta   90.00
_cell.angle_gamma   90.00
#
_symmetry.space_group_name_H-M   'P 1'
#
loop_
_entity.id
_entity.type
_entity.pdbx_description
1 polymer ?
#
loop_
_entity_poly.entity_id
_entity_poly.type
_entity_poly.pdbx_seq_one_letter_code
_entity_poly.pdbx_strand_id
1 'polypeptide(L)'
;MSSLTVKRVIVWVVSLILGFLTALGVITIGFALLPHLVLPPIFTPVSSEAISIERYGTIYFITTMGPLALLYLVWLDAFMGTKILPD
;
A
#
# COMPACT_ATOMS: atom_id res chain seq x y z
N MET A 1 14.43 24.48 7.69
CA MET A 1 13.07 23.90 7.61
C MET A 1 12.51 23.81 9.02
N SER A 2 11.22 24.12 9.23
CA SER A 2 10.63 23.94 10.57
C SER A 2 10.51 22.44 10.89
N SER A 3 10.48 22.10 12.18
CA SER A 3 10.28 20.72 12.66
C SER A 3 9.01 20.10 12.04
N LEU A 4 7.96 20.90 11.86
CA LEU A 4 6.71 20.46 11.23
C LEU A 4 6.90 20.09 9.75
N THR A 5 7.61 20.92 8.97
CA THR A 5 7.89 20.60 7.56
C THR A 5 8.69 19.32 7.42
N VAL A 6 9.67 19.09 8.30
CA VAL A 6 10.47 17.85 8.28
C VAL A 6 9.58 16.64 8.55
N LYS A 7 8.70 16.69 9.57
CA LYS A 7 7.77 15.59 9.86
C LYS A 7 6.83 15.32 8.68
N ARG A 8 6.31 16.36 8.01
CA ARG A 8 5.44 16.21 6.83
C ARG A 8 6.14 15.47 5.69
N VAL A 9 7.40 15.83 5.40
CA VAL A 9 8.19 15.16 4.36
C VAL A 9 8.43 13.69 4.74
N ILE A 10 8.76 13.42 5.99
CA ILE A 10 8.94 12.04 6.48
C ILE A 10 7.66 11.22 6.30
N VAL A 11 6.50 11.75 6.72
CA VAL A 11 5.22 11.06 6.57
C VAL A 11 4.94 10.73 5.11
N TRP A 12 5.13 11.68 4.19
CA TRP A 12 4.96 11.43 2.75
C TRP A 12 5.88 10.32 2.23
N VAL A 13 7.19 10.42 2.50
CA VAL A 13 8.18 9.46 1.99
C VAL A 13 7.91 8.05 2.55
N VAL A 14 7.68 7.95 3.86
CA VAL A 14 7.41 6.65 4.52
C VAL A 14 6.12 6.05 3.99
N SER A 15 5.08 6.85 3.80
CA SER A 15 3.79 6.37 3.28
C SER A 15 3.90 5.82 1.86
N LEU A 16 4.67 6.50 0.99
CA LEU A 16 4.93 6.01 -0.37
C LEU A 16 5.72 4.70 -0.37
N ILE A 17 6.75 4.59 0.48
CA ILE A 17 7.53 3.36 0.63
C ILE A 17 6.64 2.22 1.13
N LEU A 18 5.83 2.46 2.16
CA LEU A 18 4.93 1.44 2.70
C LEU A 18 3.88 1.01 1.67
N GLY A 19 3.28 1.96 0.93
CA GLY A 19 2.34 1.66 -0.15
C GLY A 19 2.98 0.82 -1.24
N PHE A 20 4.20 1.17 -1.67
CA PHE A 20 4.98 0.42 -2.66
C PHE A 20 5.27 -1.00 -2.19
N LEU A 21 5.85 -1.16 -0.99
CA LEU A 21 6.21 -2.46 -0.44
C LEU A 21 4.99 -3.36 -0.21
N THR A 22 3.88 -2.78 0.23
CA THR A 22 2.63 -3.51 0.44
C THR A 22 2.03 -3.97 -0.88
N ALA A 23 1.94 -3.08 -1.88
CA ALA A 23 1.46 -3.46 -3.22
C ALA A 23 2.36 -4.55 -3.84
N LEU A 24 3.68 -4.38 -3.74
CA LEU A 24 4.66 -5.35 -4.22
C LEU A 24 4.45 -6.71 -3.54
N GLY A 25 4.36 -6.74 -2.21
CA GLY A 25 4.15 -7.95 -1.43
C GLY A 25 2.84 -8.65 -1.78
N VAL A 26 1.74 -7.90 -1.92
CA VAL A 26 0.43 -8.46 -2.29
C VAL A 26 0.47 -9.10 -3.69
N ILE A 27 1.05 -8.41 -4.67
CA ILE A 27 1.04 -8.84 -6.07
C ILE A 27 2.00 -10.02 -6.31
N THR A 28 3.21 -9.94 -5.75
CA THR A 28 4.27 -10.92 -6.01
C THR A 28 4.21 -12.13 -5.09
N ILE A 29 3.58 -12.00 -3.91
CA ILE A 29 3.55 -13.08 -2.89
C ILE A 29 2.13 -13.31 -2.38
N GLY A 30 1.38 -12.25 -2.06
CA GLY A 30 0.06 -12.34 -1.44
C GLY A 30 -0.96 -13.15 -2.25
N PHE A 31 -0.99 -12.99 -3.58
CA PHE A 31 -1.84 -13.82 -4.45
C PHE A 31 -1.52 -15.31 -4.34
N ALA A 32 -0.25 -15.72 -4.22
CA ALA A 32 0.08 -17.13 -4.02
C ALA A 32 -0.33 -17.66 -2.63
N LEU A 33 -0.45 -16.78 -1.63
CA LEU A 33 -0.86 -17.15 -0.27
C LEU A 33 -2.39 -17.22 -0.09
N LEU A 34 -3.15 -16.52 -0.92
CA LEU A 34 -4.61 -16.45 -0.87
C LEU A 34 -5.33 -17.83 -0.84
N PRO A 35 -4.92 -18.86 -1.59
CA PRO A 35 -5.54 -20.20 -1.53
C PRO A 35 -5.31 -20.92 -0.21
N HIS A 36 -4.27 -20.55 0.53
CA HIS A 36 -3.93 -21.13 1.83
C HIS A 36 -4.67 -20.45 2.99
N LEU A 37 -5.32 -19.31 2.73
CA LEU A 37 -6.16 -18.63 3.71
C LEU A 37 -7.57 -19.23 3.67
N VAL A 38 -8.14 -19.50 4.85
CA VAL A 38 -9.55 -19.91 4.98
C VAL A 38 -10.43 -18.69 4.74
N LEU A 39 -10.66 -18.36 3.48
CA LEU A 39 -11.50 -17.24 3.06
C LEU A 39 -12.89 -17.75 2.63
N PRO A 40 -13.96 -16.94 2.84
CA PRO A 40 -15.27 -17.27 2.32
C PRO A 40 -15.23 -17.52 0.80
N PRO A 41 -16.07 -18.41 0.25
CA PRO A 41 -16.03 -18.80 -1.17
C PRO A 41 -16.12 -17.63 -2.15
N ILE A 42 -16.74 -16.51 -1.75
CA ILE A 42 -16.86 -15.29 -2.58
C ILE A 42 -15.52 -14.55 -2.75
N PHE A 43 -14.55 -14.81 -1.87
CA PHE A 43 -13.22 -14.22 -1.87
C PHE A 43 -12.12 -15.23 -2.21
N THR A 44 -12.45 -16.52 -2.33
CA THR A 44 -11.49 -17.56 -2.70
C THR A 44 -11.20 -17.47 -4.21
N PRO A 45 -10.00 -17.08 -4.63
CA PRO A 45 -9.70 -16.97 -6.06
C PRO A 45 -9.63 -18.38 -6.68
N VAL A 46 -10.22 -18.54 -7.87
CA VAL A 46 -10.20 -19.81 -8.63
C VAL A 46 -8.79 -20.15 -9.15
N SER A 47 -7.95 -19.13 -9.30
CA SER A 47 -6.52 -19.24 -9.58
C SER A 47 -5.82 -17.97 -9.07
N SER A 48 -5.07 -18.06 -7.99
CA SER A 48 -4.22 -16.96 -7.54
C SER A 48 -2.77 -17.40 -7.56
N GLU A 49 -2.13 -17.14 -8.69
CA GLU A 49 -0.69 -17.29 -8.85
C GLU A 49 -0.02 -15.96 -8.54
N ALA A 50 1.19 -16.04 -7.97
CA ALA A 50 2.09 -14.90 -7.93
C ALA A 50 2.40 -14.44 -9.37
N ILE A 51 2.30 -13.14 -9.61
CA ILE A 51 2.61 -12.56 -10.92
C ILE A 51 3.65 -11.45 -10.77
N SER A 52 4.53 -11.35 -11.77
CA SER A 52 5.50 -10.26 -11.82
C SER A 52 4.81 -8.92 -12.12
N ILE A 53 5.47 -7.80 -11.81
CA ILE A 53 4.93 -6.47 -12.10
C ILE A 53 4.77 -6.27 -13.60
N GLU A 54 5.66 -6.84 -14.44
CA GLU A 54 5.55 -6.74 -15.89
C GLU A 54 4.26 -7.39 -16.39
N ARG A 55 3.89 -8.54 -15.82
CA ARG A 55 2.65 -9.24 -16.15
C ARG A 55 1.42 -8.55 -15.56
N TYR A 56 1.54 -7.97 -14.38
CA TYR A 56 0.46 -7.21 -13.74
C TYR A 56 0.17 -5.88 -14.44
N GLY A 57 1.21 -5.24 -14.99
CA GLY A 57 1.17 -3.95 -15.65
C GLY A 57 1.44 -2.78 -14.71
N THR A 58 2.33 -1.87 -15.13
CA THR A 58 2.78 -0.73 -14.31
C THR A 58 1.64 0.21 -13.90
N ILE A 59 0.67 0.47 -14.79
CA ILE A 59 -0.47 1.33 -14.48
C ILE A 59 -1.33 0.70 -13.37
N TYR A 60 -1.59 -0.60 -13.44
CA TYR A 60 -2.32 -1.31 -12.40
C TYR A 60 -1.54 -1.32 -11.08
N PHE A 61 -0.22 -1.51 -11.12
CA PHE A 61 0.64 -1.42 -9.94
C PHE A 61 0.53 -0.06 -9.26
N ILE A 62 0.66 1.04 -10.01
CA ILE A 62 0.55 2.40 -9.47
C ILE A 62 -0.86 2.66 -8.90
N THR A 63 -1.90 2.17 -9.59
CA THR A 63 -3.29 2.33 -9.16
C THR A 63 -3.60 1.55 -7.89
N THR A 64 -2.90 0.43 -7.62
CA THR A 64 -2.98 -0.31 -6.36
C THR A 64 -2.13 0.34 -5.26
N MET A 65 -0.91 0.75 -5.60
CA MET A 65 0.03 1.38 -4.67
C MET A 65 -0.48 2.73 -4.14
N GLY A 66 -1.05 3.56 -4.99
CA GLY A 66 -1.46 4.93 -4.66
C GLY A 66 -2.44 5.00 -3.47
N PRO A 67 -3.60 4.32 -3.54
CA PRO A 67 -4.54 4.26 -2.43
C PRO A 67 -3.93 3.69 -1.13
N LEU A 68 -3.07 2.67 -1.23
CA LEU A 68 -2.37 2.12 -0.06
C LEU A 68 -1.42 3.15 0.56
N ALA A 69 -0.66 3.88 -0.25
CA ALA A 69 0.20 4.96 0.25
C ALA A 69 -0.61 6.06 0.93
N LEU A 70 -1.77 6.45 0.37
CA LEU A 70 -2.65 7.43 0.99
C LEU A 70 -3.26 6.93 2.31
N LEU A 71 -3.58 5.63 2.41
CA LEU A 71 -4.05 5.03 3.66
C LEU A 71 -2.98 5.15 4.76
N TYR A 72 -1.73 4.81 4.46
CA TYR A 72 -0.62 4.98 5.41
C TYR A 72 -0.39 6.45 5.77
N LEU A 73 -0.55 7.36 4.81
CA LEU A 73 -0.44 8.80 5.06
C LEU A 73 -1.48 9.28 6.06
N VAL A 74 -2.74 8.87 5.91
CA VAL A 74 -3.82 9.23 6.86
C VAL A 74 -3.46 8.76 8.27
N TRP A 75 -3.01 7.52 8.41
CA TRP A 75 -2.65 6.97 9.72
C TRP A 75 -1.44 7.70 10.32
N LEU A 76 -0.36 7.86 9.55
CA LEU A 76 0.86 8.50 10.01
C LEU A 76 0.66 9.99 10.30
N ASP A 77 -0.18 10.69 9.53
CA ASP A 77 -0.53 12.09 9.79
C ASP A 77 -1.26 12.22 11.13
N ALA A 78 -2.22 11.34 11.40
CA ALA A 78 -2.94 11.28 12.67
C ALA A 78 -2.01 10.97 13.86
N PHE A 79 -1.08 10.01 13.72
CA PHE A 79 -0.14 9.64 14.79
C PHE A 79 0.95 10.69 15.04
N MET A 80 1.46 11.33 13.98
CA MET A 80 2.59 12.27 14.09
C MET A 80 2.15 13.73 14.24
N GLY A 81 0.85 14.01 14.13
CA GLY A 81 0.26 15.35 14.22
C GLY A 81 0.82 16.28 13.15
N THR A 82 1.02 15.78 11.92
CA THR A 82 1.67 16.57 10.87
C THR A 82 0.77 17.59 10.20
N LYS A 83 -0.54 17.51 10.42
CA LYS A 83 -1.54 18.42 9.83
C LYS A 83 -1.35 18.51 8.32
N ILE A 84 -1.18 17.36 7.66
CA ILE A 84 -1.15 17.25 6.20
C ILE A 84 -2.59 17.31 5.70
N LEU A 85 -3.47 16.54 6.34
CA LEU A 85 -4.91 16.62 6.15
C LEU A 85 -5.49 17.74 7.02
N PRO A 86 -6.63 18.33 6.61
CA PRO A 86 -7.37 19.25 7.46
C PRO A 86 -7.85 18.55 8.74
N ASP A 87 -7.82 19.28 9.85
CA ASP A 87 -8.30 18.85 11.18
C ASP A 87 -9.84 18.63 11.18
#